data_AF-A0A5A8EAC7-F1
#
_entry.id   AF-A0A5A8EAC7-F1
#
_cell.length_a   1.000
_cell.length_b   1.000
_cell.length_c   1.000
_cell.angle_alpha   90.00
_cell.angle_beta   90.00
_cell.angle_gamma   90.00
#
_symmetry.space_group_name_H-M   'P 1'
#
loop_
_entity.id
_entity.type
_entity.pdbx_description
1 polymer ?
#
loop_
_entity_poly.entity_id
_entity_poly.type
_entity_poly.pdbx_seq_one_letter_code
_entity_poly.pdbx_strand_id
1 'polypeptide(L)'
;MASTSGPAKTPLTEVRDDEAILNFIFDPKKSFIGAAVPDLPPGAARPKSPEPMEGEAAAKALEKEAVAKAEASDLDAAMELLEKAAETCPTSGSVQNNMTQLLRLRGDAAGAMVAATRAVDLEREWLAANEACKTSGAWRSHKSTMQKALTQRAVLRRESGDEAGADADLGAAAAHGSALAKALTTGTNPYATMCHAAVASMTEELDGKDKPTDSEAAAAKE
;
A
#
# COMPACT_ATOMS: atom_id res chain seq x y z
N MET A 1 -43.68 32.03 -49.62
CA MET A 1 -44.02 31.69 -48.21
C MET A 1 -44.13 30.17 -48.16
N ALA A 2 -43.43 29.39 -47.36
CA ALA A 2 -42.71 29.64 -46.12
C ALA A 2 -41.40 28.83 -46.08
N SER A 3 -40.39 29.43 -45.46
CA SER A 3 -39.08 28.86 -45.16
C SER A 3 -39.20 27.98 -43.91
N THR A 4 -38.73 26.74 -43.96
CA THR A 4 -38.57 25.87 -42.78
C THR A 4 -37.08 25.60 -42.56
N SER A 5 -36.39 26.52 -41.87
CA SER A 5 -35.07 26.25 -41.33
C SER A 5 -35.22 25.57 -39.96
N GLY A 6 -34.92 24.28 -39.89
CA GLY A 6 -34.75 23.59 -38.60
C GLY A 6 -33.51 24.15 -37.87
N PRO A 7 -33.48 24.11 -36.52
CA PRO A 7 -32.36 24.65 -35.77
C PRO A 7 -31.10 23.85 -36.09
N ALA A 8 -30.06 24.56 -36.55
CA ALA A 8 -28.73 23.98 -36.74
C ALA A 8 -28.23 23.42 -35.41
N LYS A 9 -27.97 22.11 -35.36
CA LYS A 9 -27.26 21.49 -34.24
C LYS A 9 -25.85 22.07 -34.23
N THR A 10 -25.60 22.98 -33.30
CA THR A 10 -24.25 23.45 -32.97
C THR A 10 -23.43 22.21 -32.58
N PRO A 11 -22.29 21.93 -33.22
CA PRO A 11 -21.43 20.83 -32.80
C PRO A 11 -20.96 21.12 -31.38
N LEU A 12 -21.04 20.12 -30.51
CA LEU A 12 -20.47 20.19 -29.17
C LEU A 12 -18.98 20.52 -29.32
N THR A 13 -18.58 21.73 -28.96
CA THR A 13 -17.17 22.10 -28.83
C THR A 13 -16.58 21.24 -27.73
N GLU A 14 -15.50 20.51 -28.02
CA GLU A 14 -14.74 19.79 -26.99
C GLU A 14 -14.36 20.76 -25.86
N VAL A 15 -15.05 20.65 -24.74
CA VAL A 15 -14.66 21.34 -23.51
C VAL A 15 -13.48 20.55 -22.96
N ARG A 16 -12.25 20.96 -23.31
CA ARG A 16 -10.98 20.44 -22.73
C ARG A 16 -10.77 20.96 -21.30
N ASP A 17 -11.83 20.93 -20.50
CA ASP A 17 -11.79 21.35 -19.11
C ASP A 17 -12.27 20.18 -18.26
N ASP A 18 -11.33 19.27 -18.00
CA ASP A 18 -11.54 18.03 -17.24
C ASP A 18 -12.20 18.32 -15.88
N GLU A 19 -11.97 19.50 -15.31
CA GLU A 19 -12.54 19.92 -14.03
C GLU A 19 -14.03 20.28 -14.15
N ALA A 20 -14.45 20.91 -15.25
CA ALA A 20 -15.86 21.14 -15.54
C ALA A 20 -16.61 19.83 -15.82
N ILE A 21 -15.94 18.88 -16.50
CA ILE A 21 -16.48 17.53 -16.76
C ILE A 21 -16.66 16.76 -15.44
N LEU A 22 -15.65 16.73 -14.57
CA LEU A 22 -15.73 16.01 -13.30
C LEU A 22 -16.80 16.61 -12.38
N ASN A 23 -16.89 17.94 -12.30
CA ASN A 23 -17.93 18.59 -11.49
C ASN A 23 -19.35 18.28 -11.97
N PHE A 24 -19.57 18.13 -13.29
CA PHE A 24 -20.86 17.72 -13.83
C PHE A 24 -21.17 16.24 -13.54
N ILE A 25 -20.17 15.35 -13.63
CA ILE A 25 -20.33 13.92 -13.32
C ILE A 25 -20.74 13.73 -11.85
N PHE A 26 -20.12 14.47 -10.94
CA PHE A 26 -20.36 14.34 -9.50
C PHE A 26 -21.48 15.23 -8.95
N ASP A 27 -21.95 16.22 -9.72
CA ASP A 27 -23.15 17.00 -9.41
C ASP A 27 -23.92 17.37 -10.70
N PRO A 28 -24.89 16.53 -11.12
CA PRO A 28 -25.62 16.73 -12.37
C PRO A 28 -26.48 18.00 -12.41
N LYS A 29 -26.61 18.72 -11.29
CA LYS A 29 -27.38 19.98 -11.21
C LYS A 29 -26.54 21.21 -11.55
N LYS A 30 -25.21 21.09 -11.65
CA LYS A 30 -24.33 22.20 -12.08
C LYS A 30 -24.29 22.27 -13.61
N SER A 31 -24.59 23.45 -14.17
CA SER A 31 -24.65 23.66 -15.63
C SER A 31 -23.27 23.52 -16.28
N PHE A 32 -23.21 22.80 -17.40
CA PHE A 32 -22.01 22.57 -18.23
C PHE A 32 -21.51 23.84 -18.95
N ILE A 33 -22.32 24.90 -19.02
CA ILE A 33 -22.02 26.09 -19.83
C ILE A 33 -21.78 27.29 -18.90
N GLY A 34 -20.52 27.69 -18.76
CA GLY A 34 -20.13 29.01 -18.26
C GLY A 34 -20.30 29.28 -16.75
N ALA A 35 -20.57 28.25 -15.94
CA ALA A 35 -20.58 28.43 -14.48
C ALA A 35 -19.12 28.43 -13.97
N ALA A 36 -18.61 29.61 -13.64
CA ALA A 36 -17.38 29.74 -12.85
C ALA A 36 -17.55 28.91 -11.58
N VAL A 37 -16.66 27.94 -11.36
CA VAL A 37 -16.62 27.11 -10.16
C VAL A 37 -16.50 28.06 -8.97
N PRO A 38 -17.50 28.15 -8.08
CA PRO A 38 -17.37 28.97 -6.89
C PRO A 38 -16.38 28.27 -5.97
N ASP A 39 -15.28 28.99 -5.68
CA ASP A 39 -14.38 28.75 -4.56
C ASP A 39 -13.24 27.72 -4.70
N LEU A 40 -12.66 27.58 -5.90
CA LEU A 40 -11.21 27.33 -5.97
C LEU A 40 -10.52 28.63 -6.42
N PRO A 41 -9.54 29.17 -5.67
CA PRO A 41 -8.81 30.33 -6.12
C PRO A 41 -8.16 29.99 -7.48
N PRO A 42 -8.38 30.80 -8.54
CA PRO A 42 -7.75 30.57 -9.83
C PRO A 42 -6.23 30.55 -9.63
N GLY A 43 -5.62 29.40 -9.91
CA GLY A 43 -4.19 29.18 -9.64
C GLY A 43 -3.88 28.51 -8.30
N ALA A 44 -4.84 27.89 -7.61
CA ALA A 44 -4.57 26.92 -6.55
C ALA A 44 -3.59 25.87 -7.11
N ALA A 45 -2.32 26.01 -6.77
CA ALA A 45 -1.28 25.16 -7.31
C ALA A 45 -1.64 23.71 -6.99
N ARG A 46 -1.85 22.89 -8.02
CA ARG A 46 -1.98 21.44 -7.86
C ARG A 46 -0.83 21.01 -6.95
N PRO A 47 -1.09 20.22 -5.89
CA PRO A 47 -0.03 19.74 -5.02
C PRO A 47 1.06 19.15 -5.92
N LYS A 48 2.24 19.79 -5.89
CA LYS A 48 3.34 19.41 -6.78
C LYS A 48 3.64 17.96 -6.48
N SER A 49 3.67 17.13 -7.52
CA SER A 49 4.25 15.80 -7.35
C SER A 49 5.71 16.02 -6.99
N PRO A 50 6.27 15.27 -6.02
CA PRO A 50 7.70 15.34 -5.78
C PRO A 50 8.42 14.94 -7.08
N GLU A 51 9.54 15.62 -7.34
CA GLU A 51 10.45 15.27 -8.43
C GLU A 51 10.90 13.81 -8.21
N PRO A 52 10.89 12.96 -9.26
CA PRO A 52 11.40 11.60 -9.13
C PRO A 52 12.87 11.63 -8.73
N MET A 53 13.29 10.67 -7.88
CA MET A 53 14.69 10.60 -7.46
C MET A 53 15.58 10.28 -8.66
N GLU A 54 16.80 10.81 -8.65
CA GLU A 54 17.78 10.47 -9.68
C GLU A 54 18.02 8.97 -9.69
N GLY A 55 17.98 8.36 -10.89
CA GLY A 55 18.14 6.92 -11.07
C GLY A 55 16.94 6.07 -10.64
N GLU A 56 15.84 6.63 -10.14
CA GLU A 56 14.70 5.85 -9.60
C GLU A 56 14.08 4.90 -10.63
N ALA A 57 13.93 5.36 -11.89
CA ALA A 57 13.37 4.54 -12.96
C ALA A 57 14.29 3.36 -13.32
N ALA A 58 15.61 3.58 -13.33
CA ALA A 58 16.60 2.55 -13.61
C ALA A 58 16.70 1.55 -12.44
N ALA A 59 16.71 2.04 -11.20
CA ALA A 59 16.67 1.20 -10.00
C ALA A 59 15.42 0.31 -9.97
N LYS A 60 14.24 0.85 -10.29
CA LYS A 60 12.99 0.07 -10.39
C LYS A 60 13.05 -1.05 -11.42
N ALA A 61 13.72 -0.82 -12.55
CA ALA A 61 13.91 -1.85 -13.57
C ALA A 61 14.80 -2.99 -13.05
N LEU A 62 15.90 -2.65 -12.38
CA LEU A 62 16.81 -3.61 -11.74
C LEU A 62 16.12 -4.38 -10.60
N GLU A 63 15.31 -3.70 -9.77
CA GLU A 63 14.52 -4.36 -8.72
C GLU A 63 13.57 -5.41 -9.29
N LYS A 64 12.90 -5.10 -10.41
CA LYS A 64 11.99 -6.04 -11.05
C LYS A 64 12.72 -7.28 -11.57
N GLU A 65 13.91 -7.09 -12.15
CA GLU A 65 14.76 -8.19 -12.61
C GLU A 65 15.27 -9.02 -11.41
N ALA A 66 15.69 -8.36 -10.34
CA ALA A 66 16.14 -9.02 -9.12
C ALA A 66 15.05 -9.89 -8.49
N VAL A 67 13.81 -9.41 -8.44
CA VAL A 67 12.66 -10.19 -7.95
C VAL A 67 12.45 -11.43 -8.82
N ALA A 68 12.50 -11.30 -10.14
CA ALA A 68 12.36 -12.45 -11.04
C ALA A 68 13.48 -13.49 -10.84
N LYS A 69 14.72 -13.06 -10.58
CA LYS A 69 15.83 -13.95 -10.23
C LYS A 69 15.64 -14.63 -8.88
N ALA A 70 15.17 -13.90 -7.87
CA ALA A 70 14.88 -14.45 -6.55
C ALA A 70 13.74 -15.48 -6.60
N GLU A 71 12.69 -15.25 -7.39
CA GLU A 71 11.61 -16.21 -7.63
C GLU A 71 12.11 -17.49 -8.32
N ALA A 72 13.11 -17.36 -9.19
CA ALA A 72 13.81 -18.50 -9.80
C ALA A 72 14.83 -19.18 -8.86
N SER A 73 14.87 -18.81 -7.58
CA SER A 73 15.84 -19.27 -6.57
C SER A 73 17.30 -18.93 -6.85
N ASP A 74 17.57 -18.04 -7.81
CA ASP A 74 18.89 -17.49 -8.10
C ASP A 74 19.14 -16.28 -7.20
N LEU A 75 19.35 -16.56 -5.90
CA LEU A 75 19.50 -15.53 -4.89
C LEU A 75 20.78 -14.71 -5.10
N ASP A 76 21.82 -15.32 -5.69
CA ASP A 76 23.11 -14.69 -6.01
C ASP A 76 22.97 -13.61 -7.08
N ALA A 77 22.42 -13.95 -8.24
CA ALA A 77 22.17 -12.96 -9.28
C ALA A 77 21.18 -11.88 -8.84
N ALA A 78 20.17 -12.24 -8.02
CA ALA A 78 19.22 -11.27 -7.48
C ALA A 78 19.91 -10.20 -6.61
N MET A 79 20.92 -10.56 -5.83
CA MET A 79 21.61 -9.60 -4.96
C MET A 79 22.52 -8.67 -5.77
N GLU A 80 23.25 -9.20 -6.74
CA GLU A 80 24.07 -8.37 -7.62
C GLU A 80 23.23 -7.29 -8.33
N LEU A 81 22.00 -7.63 -8.72
CA LEU A 81 21.06 -6.69 -9.32
C LEU A 81 20.58 -5.63 -8.32
N LEU A 82 20.29 -6.02 -7.07
CA LEU A 82 19.90 -5.07 -6.02
C LEU A 82 21.06 -4.17 -5.58
N GLU A 83 22.28 -4.67 -5.53
CA GLU A 83 23.49 -3.87 -5.26
C GLU A 83 23.67 -2.82 -6.35
N LYS A 84 23.56 -3.20 -7.63
CA LYS A 84 23.56 -2.24 -8.75
C LYS A 84 22.41 -1.24 -8.66
N ALA A 85 21.22 -1.67 -8.22
CA ALA A 85 20.09 -0.78 -8.03
C ALA A 85 20.35 0.23 -6.90
N ALA A 86 21.02 -0.18 -5.82
CA ALA A 86 21.40 0.68 -4.71
C ALA A 86 22.49 1.68 -5.10
N GLU A 87 23.43 1.29 -5.96
CA GLU A 87 24.41 2.22 -6.56
C GLU A 87 23.72 3.24 -7.47
N THR A 88 22.73 2.80 -8.24
CA THR A 88 22.00 3.64 -9.19
C THR A 88 21.08 4.65 -8.48
N CYS A 89 20.45 4.24 -7.38
CA CYS A 89 19.59 5.10 -6.57
C CYS A 89 19.84 4.87 -5.07
N PRO A 90 20.85 5.52 -4.47
CA PRO A 90 21.24 5.31 -3.06
C PRO A 90 20.17 5.71 -2.04
N THR A 91 19.21 6.52 -2.46
CA THR A 91 18.09 7.00 -1.64
C THR A 91 16.84 6.13 -1.76
N SER A 92 16.89 5.02 -2.52
CA SER A 92 15.73 4.14 -2.69
C SER A 92 15.53 3.23 -1.49
N GLY A 93 14.53 3.54 -0.66
CA GLY A 93 14.10 2.66 0.43
C GLY A 93 13.48 1.34 -0.07
N SER A 94 12.92 1.32 -1.29
CA SER A 94 12.37 0.10 -1.91
C SER A 94 13.46 -0.94 -2.18
N VAL A 95 14.61 -0.50 -2.72
CA VAL A 95 15.76 -1.38 -3.00
C VAL A 95 16.23 -2.04 -1.71
N GLN A 96 16.40 -1.23 -0.65
CA GLN A 96 16.82 -1.73 0.66
C GLN A 96 15.80 -2.71 1.27
N ASN A 97 14.50 -2.46 1.13
CA ASN A 97 13.45 -3.40 1.57
C ASN A 97 13.49 -4.73 0.79
N ASN A 98 13.80 -4.69 -0.51
CA ASN A 98 13.98 -5.92 -1.30
C ASN A 98 15.26 -6.67 -0.90
N MET A 99 16.34 -5.95 -0.58
CA MET A 99 17.57 -6.53 -0.04
C MET A 99 17.32 -7.22 1.31
N THR A 100 16.53 -6.61 2.20
CA THR A 100 16.12 -7.24 3.46
C THR A 100 15.49 -8.61 3.22
N GLN A 101 14.52 -8.70 2.32
CA GLN A 101 13.87 -9.97 2.01
C GLN A 101 14.84 -10.99 1.44
N LEU A 102 15.75 -10.57 0.56
CA LEU A 102 16.73 -11.47 -0.05
C LEU A 102 17.76 -11.99 0.96
N LEU A 103 18.26 -11.12 1.86
CA LEU A 103 19.16 -11.50 2.94
C LEU A 103 18.50 -12.49 3.91
N ARG A 104 17.20 -12.30 4.21
CA ARG A 104 16.42 -13.28 4.99
C ARG A 104 16.34 -14.63 4.29
N LEU A 105 16.10 -14.66 2.98
CA LEU A 105 16.07 -15.91 2.21
C LEU A 105 17.43 -16.63 2.19
N ARG A 106 18.53 -15.88 2.27
CA ARG A 106 19.89 -16.42 2.38
C ARG A 106 20.29 -16.84 3.81
N GLY A 107 19.45 -16.55 4.81
CA GLY A 107 19.74 -16.81 6.22
C GLY A 107 20.64 -15.76 6.90
N ASP A 108 20.93 -14.63 6.24
CA ASP A 108 21.69 -13.53 6.84
C ASP A 108 20.75 -12.55 7.57
N ALA A 109 20.36 -12.93 8.80
CA ALA A 109 19.49 -12.10 9.63
C ALA A 109 20.15 -10.77 10.05
N ALA A 110 21.46 -10.76 10.25
CA ALA A 110 22.20 -9.56 10.66
C ALA A 110 22.25 -8.53 9.52
N GLY A 111 22.62 -8.97 8.31
CA GLY A 111 22.56 -8.13 7.12
C GLY A 111 21.14 -7.65 6.82
N ALA A 112 20.14 -8.54 6.96
CA ALA A 112 18.74 -8.18 6.77
C ALA A 112 18.29 -7.06 7.71
N MET A 113 18.71 -7.09 8.99
CA MET A 113 18.40 -6.05 9.98
C MET A 113 19.01 -4.70 9.59
N VAL A 114 20.25 -4.69 9.10
CA VAL A 114 20.93 -3.48 8.61
C VAL A 114 20.18 -2.89 7.42
N ALA A 115 19.86 -3.70 6.41
CA ALA A 115 19.11 -3.27 5.23
C ALA A 115 17.70 -2.75 5.60
N ALA A 116 17.00 -3.43 6.52
CA ALA A 116 15.66 -3.04 6.95
C ALA A 116 15.67 -1.70 7.68
N THR A 117 16.69 -1.48 8.52
CA THR A 117 16.90 -0.21 9.22
C THR A 117 17.18 0.90 8.22
N ARG A 118 18.07 0.66 7.26
CA ARG A 118 18.37 1.63 6.20
C ARG A 118 17.13 2.00 5.37
N ALA A 119 16.30 1.02 5.03
CA ALA A 119 15.04 1.26 4.32
C ALA A 119 14.11 2.18 5.12
N VAL A 120 13.93 1.92 6.42
CA VAL A 120 13.10 2.77 7.30
C VAL A 120 13.64 4.19 7.40
N ASP A 121 14.96 4.36 7.51
CA ASP A 121 15.58 5.68 7.63
C ASP A 121 15.43 6.49 6.33
N LEU A 122 15.68 5.88 5.18
CA LEU A 122 15.49 6.50 3.87
C LEU A 122 14.04 6.93 3.64
N GLU A 123 13.07 6.06 3.94
CA GLU A 123 11.65 6.39 3.78
C GLU A 123 11.20 7.46 4.78
N ARG A 124 11.75 7.47 6.00
CA ARG A 124 11.47 8.52 7.00
C ARG A 124 11.96 9.87 6.51
N GLU A 125 13.21 9.93 6.04
CA GLU A 125 13.82 11.15 5.51
C GLU A 125 13.04 11.67 4.30
N TRP A 126 12.69 10.77 3.36
CA TRP A 126 11.91 11.13 2.18
C TRP A 126 10.52 11.66 2.54
N LEU A 127 9.79 10.98 3.44
CA LEU A 127 8.47 11.44 3.89
C LEU A 127 8.58 12.79 4.62
N ALA A 128 9.54 12.97 5.53
CA ALA A 128 9.72 14.25 6.21
C ALA A 128 10.01 15.40 5.24
N ALA A 129 10.84 15.16 4.22
CA ALA A 129 11.18 16.16 3.21
C ALA A 129 10.01 16.51 2.27
N ASN A 130 9.05 15.60 2.09
CA ASN A 130 7.98 15.72 1.10
C ASN A 130 6.56 15.84 1.71
N GLU A 131 6.44 16.26 2.97
CA GLU A 131 5.16 16.31 3.71
C GLU A 131 4.07 17.11 2.96
N ALA A 132 4.46 18.17 2.24
CA ALA A 132 3.57 18.96 1.39
C ALA A 132 2.88 18.14 0.28
N CYS A 133 3.43 16.97 -0.06
CA CYS A 133 2.97 16.08 -1.12
C CYS A 133 2.15 14.88 -0.60
N LYS A 134 1.64 14.92 0.64
CA LYS A 134 0.86 13.85 1.30
C LYS A 134 -0.25 13.21 0.45
N THR A 135 -0.85 13.97 -0.47
CA THR A 135 -1.94 13.51 -1.33
C THR A 135 -1.46 12.91 -2.66
N SER A 136 -0.16 12.99 -2.95
CA SER A 136 0.43 12.49 -4.20
C SER A 136 0.50 10.97 -4.26
N GLY A 137 0.64 10.43 -5.48
CA GLY A 137 0.87 9.00 -5.71
C GLY A 137 2.21 8.54 -5.14
N ALA A 138 3.27 9.31 -5.35
CA ALA A 138 4.60 9.02 -4.82
C ALA A 138 4.59 8.90 -3.29
N TRP A 139 3.89 9.81 -2.60
CA TRP A 139 3.73 9.73 -1.15
C TRP A 139 3.11 8.41 -0.68
N ARG A 140 2.06 7.96 -1.36
CA ARG A 140 1.43 6.67 -1.05
C ARG A 140 2.39 5.50 -1.27
N SER A 141 3.20 5.55 -2.32
CA SER A 141 4.22 4.53 -2.61
C SER A 141 5.29 4.48 -1.51
N HIS A 142 5.91 5.60 -1.16
CA HIS A 142 6.90 5.69 -0.09
C HIS A 142 6.34 5.28 1.27
N LYS A 143 5.13 5.73 1.59
CA LYS A 143 4.40 5.28 2.79
C LYS A 143 4.16 3.76 2.79
N SER A 144 3.85 3.16 1.64
CA SER A 144 3.69 1.70 1.53
C SER A 144 5.02 0.96 1.70
N THR A 145 6.12 1.49 1.15
CA THR A 145 7.46 0.94 1.35
C THR A 145 7.86 1.01 2.83
N MET A 146 7.65 2.15 3.49
CA MET A 146 7.86 2.32 4.93
C MET A 146 7.11 1.27 5.75
N GLN A 147 5.83 1.04 5.44
CA GLN A 147 5.02 0.02 6.12
C GLN A 147 5.65 -1.38 5.99
N LYS A 148 6.08 -1.76 4.78
CA LYS A 148 6.71 -3.06 4.52
C LYS A 148 8.02 -3.20 5.28
N ALA A 149 8.90 -2.19 5.20
CA ALA A 149 10.19 -2.19 5.87
C ALA A 149 10.04 -2.30 7.40
N LEU A 150 9.12 -1.53 8.01
CA LEU A 150 8.81 -1.63 9.43
C LEU A 150 8.29 -3.02 9.81
N THR A 151 7.38 -3.61 9.02
CA THR A 151 6.88 -4.95 9.32
C THR A 151 7.96 -6.03 9.19
N GLN A 152 8.85 -5.94 8.20
CA GLN A 152 9.97 -6.87 8.07
C GLN A 152 10.98 -6.71 9.22
N ARG A 153 11.28 -5.47 9.62
CA ARG A 153 12.15 -5.19 10.76
C ARG A 153 11.56 -5.70 12.07
N ALA A 154 10.25 -5.57 12.26
CA ALA A 154 9.56 -6.14 13.41
C ALA A 154 9.73 -7.66 13.50
N VAL A 155 9.59 -8.38 12.38
CA VAL A 155 9.80 -9.83 12.32
C VAL A 155 11.24 -10.19 12.71
N LEU A 156 12.23 -9.49 12.14
CA LEU A 156 13.64 -9.69 12.47
C LEU A 156 13.93 -9.40 13.96
N ARG A 157 13.28 -8.39 14.54
CA ARG A 157 13.43 -8.07 15.97
C ARG A 157 12.88 -9.18 16.86
N ARG A 158 11.72 -9.75 16.52
CA ARG A 158 11.18 -10.94 17.21
C ARG A 158 12.10 -12.14 17.10
N GLU A 159 12.64 -12.39 15.90
CA GLU A 159 13.63 -13.46 15.68
C GLU A 159 14.88 -13.27 16.56
N SER A 160 15.27 -12.02 16.86
CA SER A 160 16.37 -11.70 17.79
C SER A 160 15.98 -11.62 19.28
N GLY A 161 14.70 -11.79 19.63
CA GLY A 161 14.18 -11.69 21.01
C GLY A 161 13.88 -10.25 21.49
N ASP A 162 13.94 -9.25 20.62
CA ASP A 162 13.54 -7.86 20.91
C ASP A 162 12.04 -7.65 20.64
N GLU A 163 11.20 -8.17 21.53
CA GLU A 163 9.74 -8.03 21.42
C GLU A 163 9.28 -6.58 21.52
N ALA A 164 9.90 -5.80 22.41
CA ALA A 164 9.55 -4.39 22.61
C ALA A 164 9.82 -3.56 21.35
N GLY A 165 10.98 -3.77 20.71
CA GLY A 165 11.30 -3.12 19.45
C GLY A 165 10.44 -3.61 18.29
N ALA A 166 10.01 -4.87 18.27
CA ALA A 166 9.10 -5.39 17.28
C ALA A 166 7.71 -4.74 17.37
N ASP A 167 7.16 -4.63 18.58
CA ASP A 167 5.86 -4.00 18.81
C ASP A 167 5.89 -2.50 18.50
N ALA A 168 7.00 -1.82 18.77
CA ALA A 168 7.20 -0.43 18.37
C ALA A 168 7.16 -0.25 16.84
N ASP A 169 7.81 -1.14 16.10
CA ASP A 169 7.82 -1.11 14.63
C ASP A 169 6.44 -1.42 14.04
N LEU A 170 5.72 -2.41 14.59
CA LEU A 170 4.35 -2.72 14.18
C LEU A 170 3.39 -1.56 14.49
N GLY A 171 3.53 -0.93 15.66
CA GLY A 171 2.77 0.26 16.02
C GLY A 171 3.01 1.42 15.04
N ALA A 172 4.27 1.67 14.68
CA ALA A 172 4.61 2.66 13.67
C ALA A 172 4.02 2.31 12.29
N ALA A 173 4.12 1.06 11.85
CA ALA A 173 3.55 0.60 10.58
C ALA A 173 2.01 0.74 10.57
N ALA A 174 1.34 0.45 11.70
CA ALA A 174 -0.09 0.62 11.88
C ALA A 174 -0.52 2.09 11.81
N ALA A 175 0.28 3.02 12.38
CA ALA A 175 0.07 4.45 12.29
C ALA A 175 0.21 4.95 10.83
N HIS A 176 1.11 4.37 10.05
CA HIS A 176 1.18 4.60 8.62
C HIS A 176 0.03 3.94 7.84
N GLY A 177 -0.82 3.12 8.48
CA GLY A 177 -2.02 2.55 7.87
C GLY A 177 -1.87 1.13 7.35
N SER A 178 -0.81 0.41 7.71
CA SER A 178 -0.67 -1.01 7.37
C SER A 178 -1.79 -1.84 8.01
N ALA A 179 -2.61 -2.49 7.19
CA ALA A 179 -3.67 -3.38 7.67
C ALA A 179 -3.09 -4.61 8.38
N LEU A 180 -2.00 -5.17 7.83
CA LEU A 180 -1.27 -6.27 8.44
C LEU A 180 -0.74 -5.89 9.82
N ALA A 181 -0.07 -4.74 9.94
CA ALA A 181 0.47 -4.31 11.23
C ALA A 181 -0.64 -4.07 12.26
N LYS A 182 -1.78 -3.48 11.86
CA LYS A 182 -2.95 -3.33 12.74
C LYS A 182 -3.46 -4.68 13.25
N ALA A 183 -3.55 -5.69 12.37
CA ALA A 183 -3.94 -7.03 12.77
C ALA A 183 -2.93 -7.66 13.75
N LEU A 184 -1.63 -7.50 13.48
CA LEU A 184 -0.57 -8.03 14.34
C LEU A 184 -0.48 -7.33 15.70
N THR A 185 -0.73 -6.02 15.78
CA THR A 185 -0.76 -5.26 17.05
C THR A 185 -2.04 -5.50 17.85
N THR A 186 -3.18 -5.72 17.18
CA THR A 186 -4.42 -6.05 17.89
C THR A 186 -4.42 -7.49 18.40
N GLY A 187 -3.82 -8.42 17.66
CA GLY A 187 -3.61 -9.79 18.10
C GLY A 187 -2.67 -9.95 19.30
N THR A 188 -1.83 -8.94 19.59
CA THR A 188 -0.98 -8.90 20.80
C THR A 188 -1.65 -8.18 21.98
N ASN A 189 -2.81 -7.55 21.81
CA ASN A 189 -3.56 -7.01 22.95
C ASN A 189 -4.24 -8.18 23.69
N PRO A 190 -3.83 -8.49 24.94
CA PRO A 190 -4.34 -9.64 25.67
C PRO A 190 -5.86 -9.64 25.81
N TYR A 191 -6.50 -8.46 25.88
CA TYR A 191 -7.95 -8.36 25.91
C TYR A 191 -8.59 -8.69 24.56
N ALA A 192 -8.03 -8.21 23.45
CA ALA A 192 -8.55 -8.53 22.12
C ALA A 192 -8.37 -10.01 21.80
N THR A 193 -7.24 -10.61 22.16
CA THR A 193 -6.98 -12.06 22.03
C THR A 193 -8.01 -12.89 22.80
N MET A 194 -8.29 -12.52 24.06
CA MET A 194 -9.31 -13.20 24.88
C MET A 194 -10.71 -13.03 24.30
N CYS A 195 -11.07 -11.82 23.84
CA CYS A 195 -12.37 -11.57 23.23
C CYS A 195 -12.55 -12.36 21.91
N HIS A 196 -11.53 -12.39 21.05
CA HIS A 196 -11.54 -13.17 19.83
C HIS A 196 -11.63 -14.67 20.11
N ALA A 197 -10.92 -15.18 21.12
CA ALA A 197 -10.99 -16.58 21.53
C ALA A 197 -12.39 -16.95 22.06
N ALA A 198 -13.00 -16.09 22.88
CA ALA A 198 -14.34 -16.32 23.42
C ALA A 198 -15.42 -16.29 22.32
N VAL A 199 -15.32 -15.39 21.35
CA VAL A 199 -16.25 -15.34 20.21
C VAL A 199 -16.07 -16.56 19.30
N ALA A 200 -14.83 -16.97 19.04
CA ALA A 200 -14.53 -18.15 18.22
C ALA A 200 -15.09 -19.44 18.84
N SER A 201 -14.93 -19.63 20.15
CA SER A 201 -15.50 -20.80 20.84
C SER A 201 -17.03 -20.83 20.80
N MET A 202 -17.67 -19.66 20.96
CA MET A 202 -19.13 -19.56 20.85
C MET A 202 -19.61 -19.89 19.43
N THR A 203 -18.87 -19.48 18.40
CA THR A 203 -19.23 -19.82 17.02
C THR A 203 -19.05 -21.32 16.70
N GLU A 204 -18.00 -21.96 17.23
CA GLU A 204 -17.82 -23.42 17.08
C GLU A 204 -18.91 -24.22 17.80
N GLU A 205 -19.35 -23.78 18.98
CA GLU A 205 -20.46 -24.41 19.70
C GLU A 205 -21.80 -24.32 18.96
N LEU A 206 -21.99 -23.25 18.18
CA LEU A 206 -23.19 -23.06 17.36
C LEU A 206 -23.10 -23.89 16.07
N ASP A 207 -21.95 -23.93 15.42
CA ASP A 207 -21.74 -24.70 14.18
C ASP A 207 -21.70 -26.23 14.44
N GLY A 208 -21.24 -26.63 15.64
CA GLY A 208 -21.22 -28.03 16.09
C GLY A 208 -22.58 -28.59 16.49
N LYS A 209 -23.63 -27.77 16.64
CA LYS A 209 -24.99 -28.20 17.00
C LYS A 209 -25.88 -28.57 15.81
N ASP A 210 -25.42 -28.37 14.58
CA ASP A 210 -26.20 -28.63 13.35
C ASP A 210 -25.65 -29.75 12.45
N LYS A 211 -24.73 -30.60 12.92
CA LYS A 211 -24.49 -31.87 12.23
C LYS A 211 -25.50 -32.92 12.73
N PRO A 212 -26.43 -33.39 11.88
CA PRO A 212 -27.28 -34.51 12.26
C PRO A 212 -26.36 -35.67 12.60
N THR A 213 -26.43 -36.13 13.84
CA THR A 213 -25.82 -37.41 14.20
C THR A 213 -26.45 -38.46 13.31
N ASP A 214 -25.65 -39.41 12.79
CA ASP A 214 -26.07 -40.47 11.86
C ASP A 214 -27.24 -41.36 12.39
N SER A 215 -27.74 -41.08 13.60
CA SER A 215 -28.92 -41.66 14.21
C SER A 215 -30.26 -41.16 13.61
N GLU A 216 -30.33 -39.98 12.97
CA GLU A 216 -31.60 -39.45 12.41
C GLU A 216 -31.80 -39.74 10.91
N ALA A 217 -30.77 -40.15 10.17
CA ALA A 217 -30.88 -40.55 8.77
C ALA A 217 -31.51 -41.95 8.57
N ALA A 218 -31.63 -42.75 9.64
CA ALA A 218 -32.20 -44.10 9.59
C ALA A 218 -33.73 -44.15 9.74
N ALA A 219 -34.37 -43.06 10.20
CA ALA A 219 -35.82 -43.03 10.47
C ALA A 219 -36.67 -42.54 9.28
N ALA A 220 -36.06 -42.14 8.16
CA ALA A 220 -36.76 -41.62 6.97
C ALA A 220 -36.84 -42.63 5.81
N LYS A 221 -36.67 -43.94 6.09
CA LYS A 221 -36.66 -45.01 5.08
C LYS A 221 -37.67 -46.13 5.31
N GLU A 222 -38.72 -45.90 6.09
CA GLU A 222 -39.89 -46.79 6.16
C GLU A 222 -41.10 -46.16 5.46
#